data_AF-A0A349JQN0-F1
#
_entry.id   AF-A0A349JQN0-F1
#
_cell.length_a   1.000
_cell.length_b   1.000
_cell.length_c   1.000
_cell.angle_alpha   90.00
_cell.angle_beta   90.00
_cell.angle_gamma   90.00
#
_symmetry.space_group_name_H-M   'P 1'
#
loop_
_entity.id
_entity.type
_entity.pdbx_description
1 polymer ?
#
loop_
_entity_poly.entity_id
_entity_poly.type
_entity_poly.pdbx_seq_one_letter_code
_entity_poly.pdbx_strand_id
1 'polypeptide(L)'
;MNLSFKDFRFIIEAIEHQINAYQERLQLIEDIEEDEDEAADLGNDIKFLELLLADMKKSLEHNTSVKPLSYDEVSSPAQNDKFSEKSKKISFQELVELTQKLSLSERLFLVEAITSSVRQEVTMSQ
;
A
#
# COMPACT_ATOMS: atom_id res chain seq x y z
N MET A 1 6.53 8.69 -5.72
CA MET A 1 5.55 9.80 -5.78
C MET A 1 4.69 9.68 -4.54
N ASN A 2 4.64 10.68 -3.65
CA ASN A 2 3.81 10.61 -2.44
C ASN A 2 2.44 11.17 -2.78
N LEU A 3 1.45 10.31 -3.00
CA LEU A 3 0.06 10.69 -3.25
C LEU A 3 -0.62 11.02 -1.92
N SER A 4 -1.36 12.13 -1.86
CA SER A 4 -2.16 12.47 -0.68
C SER A 4 -3.41 11.58 -0.59
N PHE A 5 -4.04 11.54 0.58
CA PHE A 5 -5.32 10.85 0.77
C PHE A 5 -6.40 11.32 -0.23
N LYS A 6 -6.43 12.62 -0.52
CA LYS A 6 -7.37 13.21 -1.49
C LYS A 6 -7.05 12.73 -2.91
N ASP A 7 -5.77 12.61 -3.25
CA ASP A 7 -5.34 12.11 -4.56
C ASP A 7 -5.73 10.64 -4.72
N PHE A 8 -5.50 9.82 -3.69
CA PHE A 8 -5.94 8.41 -3.68
C PHE A 8 -7.45 8.28 -3.88
N ARG A 9 -8.24 9.10 -3.17
CA ARG A 9 -9.70 9.07 -3.29
C ARG A 9 -10.16 9.46 -4.69
N PHE A 10 -9.59 10.52 -5.24
CA PHE A 10 -9.89 10.97 -6.60
C PHE A 10 -9.52 9.91 -7.65
N ILE A 11 -8.36 9.27 -7.51
CA ILE A 11 -7.94 8.21 -8.44
C ILE A 11 -8.88 7.00 -8.34
N ILE A 12 -9.28 6.60 -7.13
CA ILE A 12 -10.26 5.51 -6.94
C ILE A 12 -11.57 5.83 -7.66
N GLU A 13 -12.12 7.02 -7.46
CA GLU A 13 -13.37 7.45 -8.12
C GLU A 13 -13.24 7.50 -9.65
N ALA A 14 -12.09 7.95 -10.17
CA ALA A 14 -11.82 7.93 -11.59
C ALA A 14 -11.75 6.51 -12.16
N ILE A 15 -11.12 5.57 -11.44
CA ILE A 15 -11.05 4.15 -11.84
C ILE A 15 -12.45 3.53 -11.83
N GLU A 16 -13.28 3.81 -10.82
CA GLU A 16 -14.66 3.32 -10.77
C GLU A 16 -15.49 3.83 -11.96
N HIS A 17 -15.37 5.12 -12.28
CA HIS A 17 -16.04 5.69 -13.44
C HIS A 17 -15.55 5.05 -14.76
N GLN A 18 -14.25 4.78 -14.87
CA GLN A 18 -13.68 4.15 -16.07
C GLN A 18 -14.15 2.72 -16.24
N ILE A 19 -14.18 1.92 -15.16
CA ILE A 19 -14.71 0.55 -15.18
C ILE A 19 -16.15 0.56 -15.66
N ASN A 20 -17.00 1.45 -15.15
CA ASN A 20 -18.39 1.54 -15.57
C ASN A 20 -18.51 1.88 -17.07
N ALA A 21 -17.74 2.85 -17.56
CA ALA A 21 -17.74 3.22 -18.97
C ALA A 21 -17.29 2.07 -19.88
N TYR A 22 -16.30 1.27 -19.44
CA TYR A 22 -15.85 0.09 -20.17
C TYR A 22 -16.88 -1.04 -20.12
N GLN A 23 -17.56 -1.26 -19.00
CA GLN A 23 -18.65 -2.22 -18.89
C GLN A 23 -19.84 -1.84 -19.79
N GLU A 24 -20.22 -0.55 -19.83
CA GLU A 24 -21.26 -0.05 -20.73
C GLU A 24 -20.88 -0.25 -22.20
N ARG A 25 -19.63 0.02 -22.57
CA ARG A 25 -19.13 -0.22 -23.93
C ARG A 25 -19.13 -1.71 -24.26
N LEU A 26 -18.62 -2.54 -23.35
CA LEU A 26 -18.56 -3.99 -23.54
C LEU A 26 -19.95 -4.58 -23.79
N GLN A 27 -20.97 -4.15 -23.04
CA GLN A 27 -22.36 -4.57 -23.27
C GLN A 27 -22.90 -4.22 -24.66
N LEU A 28 -22.37 -3.18 -25.32
CA LEU A 28 -22.78 -2.80 -26.67
C LEU A 28 -22.09 -3.63 -27.75
N ILE A 29 -20.89 -4.13 -27.49
CA ILE A 29 -20.03 -4.76 -28.50
C ILE A 29 -19.80 -6.27 -28.26
N GLU A 30 -20.18 -6.82 -27.10
CA GLU A 30 -19.96 -8.24 -26.73
C GLU A 30 -20.59 -9.23 -27.71
N ASP A 31 -21.72 -8.87 -28.34
CA ASP A 31 -22.43 -9.71 -29.31
C ASP A 31 -22.07 -9.38 -30.78
N ILE A 32 -21.15 -8.44 -31.02
CA ILE A 32 -20.74 -8.02 -32.36
C ILE A 32 -19.48 -8.79 -32.75
N GLU A 33 -19.61 -9.76 -33.66
CA GLU A 33 -18.47 -10.58 -34.14
C GLU A 33 -17.32 -9.74 -34.73
N GLU A 34 -17.61 -8.56 -35.29
CA GLU A 34 -16.60 -7.65 -35.83
C GLU A 34 -15.78 -6.93 -34.74
N ASP A 35 -16.27 -6.88 -33.50
CA ASP A 35 -15.66 -6.18 -32.38
C ASP A 35 -15.15 -7.16 -31.29
N GLU A 36 -15.03 -8.47 -31.58
CA GLU A 36 -14.61 -9.50 -30.63
C GLU A 36 -13.23 -9.18 -29.99
N ASP A 37 -12.28 -8.73 -30.80
CA ASP A 37 -10.94 -8.33 -30.33
C ASP A 37 -11.04 -7.14 -29.36
N GLU A 38 -11.87 -6.15 -29.67
CA GLU A 38 -12.07 -4.98 -28.80
C GLU A 38 -12.78 -5.37 -27.50
N ALA A 39 -13.79 -6.24 -27.57
CA ALA A 39 -14.49 -6.77 -26.40
C ALA A 39 -13.53 -7.54 -25.47
N ALA A 40 -12.63 -8.34 -26.04
CA ALA A 40 -11.61 -9.06 -25.28
C ALA A 40 -10.63 -8.12 -24.59
N ASP A 41 -10.16 -7.07 -25.28
CA ASP A 41 -9.27 -6.05 -24.72
C ASP A 41 -9.94 -5.27 -23.58
N LEU A 42 -11.18 -4.81 -23.79
CA LEU A 42 -11.98 -4.15 -22.76
C LEU A 42 -12.20 -5.05 -21.54
N GLY A 43 -12.49 -6.33 -21.75
CA GLY A 43 -12.64 -7.31 -20.68
C GLY A 43 -11.37 -7.50 -19.85
N ASN A 44 -10.19 -7.47 -20.50
CA ASN A 44 -8.90 -7.55 -19.83
C ASN A 44 -8.60 -6.27 -19.04
N ASP A 45 -8.84 -5.11 -19.64
CA ASP A 45 -8.66 -3.81 -19.01
C ASP A 45 -9.54 -3.65 -17.77
N ILE A 46 -10.82 -4.05 -17.85
CA ILE A 46 -11.74 -4.05 -16.71
C ILE A 46 -11.17 -4.87 -15.55
N LYS A 47 -10.70 -6.10 -15.81
CA LYS A 47 -10.12 -6.97 -14.76
C LYS A 47 -8.87 -6.34 -14.13
N PHE A 48 -8.01 -5.71 -14.94
CA PHE A 48 -6.85 -5.01 -14.43
C PHE A 48 -7.27 -3.83 -13.53
N LEU A 49 -8.23 -3.03 -13.96
CA LEU A 49 -8.74 -1.89 -13.21
C LEU A 49 -9.42 -2.30 -11.91
N GLU A 50 -10.18 -3.40 -11.89
CA GLU A 50 -10.77 -3.96 -10.67
C GLU A 50 -9.71 -4.41 -9.66
N LEU A 51 -8.65 -5.05 -10.14
CA LEU A 51 -7.53 -5.48 -9.30
C LEU A 51 -6.78 -4.28 -8.70
N LEU A 52 -6.53 -3.26 -9.54
CA LEU A 52 -5.91 -2.01 -9.11
C LEU A 52 -6.80 -1.27 -8.09
N LEU A 53 -8.11 -1.20 -8.34
CA LEU A 53 -9.09 -0.60 -7.44
C LEU A 53 -9.06 -1.29 -6.06
N ALA A 54 -9.06 -2.62 -6.03
CA ALA A 54 -9.01 -3.39 -4.79
C ALA A 54 -7.73 -3.12 -3.99
N ASP A 55 -6.58 -3.07 -4.67
CA ASP A 55 -5.29 -2.78 -4.02
C ASP A 55 -5.22 -1.33 -3.49
N MET A 56 -5.74 -0.37 -4.27
CA MET A 56 -5.83 1.03 -3.86
C MET A 56 -6.78 1.23 -2.67
N LYS A 57 -7.95 0.57 -2.67
CA LYS A 57 -8.90 0.62 -1.55
C LYS A 57 -8.30 0.01 -0.28
N LYS A 58 -7.62 -1.14 -0.40
CA LYS A 58 -6.91 -1.76 0.71
C LYS A 58 -5.81 -0.86 1.26
N SER A 59 -5.05 -0.21 0.38
CA SER A 59 -4.04 0.77 0.75
C SER A 59 -4.66 1.98 1.47
N LEU A 60 -5.84 2.44 1.04
CA LEU A 60 -6.57 3.51 1.69
C LEU A 60 -7.09 3.12 3.08
N GLU A 61 -7.64 1.91 3.23
CA GLU A 61 -8.11 1.36 4.51
C GLU A 61 -6.96 1.20 5.52
N HIS A 62 -5.78 0.75 5.07
CA HIS A 62 -4.59 0.69 5.93
C HIS A 62 -4.08 2.07 6.35
N ASN A 63 -4.25 3.10 5.52
CA ASN A 63 -3.87 4.48 5.86
C ASN A 63 -4.92 5.23 6.70
N THR A 64 -6.17 4.75 6.73
CA THR A 64 -7.30 5.35 7.49
C THR A 64 -7.68 4.58 8.74
N SER A 65 -7.29 3.31 8.87
CA SER A 65 -7.54 2.50 10.06
C SER A 65 -6.59 2.89 11.19
N VAL A 66 -6.93 3.97 11.87
CA VAL A 66 -6.65 4.10 13.30
C VAL A 66 -7.55 3.09 14.00
N LYS A 67 -7.12 1.83 14.12
CA LYS A 67 -7.81 0.84 14.94
C LYS A 67 -7.23 0.88 16.36
N PRO A 68 -7.97 1.33 17.38
CA PRO A 68 -7.68 0.97 18.76
C PRO A 68 -8.13 -0.49 18.91
N LEU A 69 -7.22 -1.45 18.73
CA LEU A 69 -7.55 -2.84 19.00
C LEU A 69 -7.51 -3.04 20.52
N SER A 70 -8.71 -2.97 21.08
CA SER A 70 -9.14 -3.41 22.40
C SER A 70 -8.37 -4.64 22.88
N TYR A 71 -7.86 -4.51 24.10
CA TYR A 71 -7.58 -5.62 25.00
C TYR A 71 -8.79 -6.54 25.08
N ASP A 72 -8.58 -7.83 24.94
CA ASP A 72 -9.07 -8.77 25.95
C ASP A 72 -8.05 -9.90 26.13
N GLU A 73 -7.79 -10.17 27.39
CA GLU A 73 -6.72 -11.00 27.93
C GLU A 73 -6.94 -12.49 27.65
N VAL A 74 -5.86 -13.26 27.46
CA VAL A 74 -5.47 -14.26 28.48
C VAL A 74 -4.05 -14.80 28.27
N SER A 75 -3.24 -14.56 29.32
CA SER A 75 -2.18 -15.42 29.88
C SER A 75 -0.87 -15.70 29.10
N SER A 76 0.15 -14.94 29.53
CA SER A 76 1.55 -15.34 29.81
C SER A 76 1.75 -16.77 30.38
N PRO A 77 2.98 -17.31 30.61
CA PRO A 77 4.34 -16.72 30.45
C PRO A 77 5.40 -17.69 29.86
N ALA A 78 6.59 -17.18 29.51
CA ALA A 78 7.92 -17.74 29.88
C ALA A 78 9.02 -17.20 28.93
N GLN A 79 9.90 -16.34 29.44
CA GLN A 79 11.30 -16.64 29.81
C GLN A 79 12.30 -16.62 28.63
N ASN A 80 13.20 -15.63 28.73
CA ASN A 80 14.65 -15.67 28.47
C ASN A 80 15.19 -16.77 27.54
N ASP A 81 15.83 -16.38 26.44
CA ASP A 81 17.29 -16.44 26.34
C ASP A 81 17.82 -15.98 24.98
N LYS A 82 18.98 -15.33 25.04
CA LYS A 82 20.06 -15.24 24.05
C LYS A 82 19.72 -15.21 22.55
N PHE A 83 20.04 -14.06 21.95
CA PHE A 83 20.80 -13.92 20.70
C PHE A 83 20.56 -15.03 19.66
N SER A 84 19.41 -14.98 19.03
CA SER A 84 19.16 -15.66 17.77
C SER A 84 18.79 -14.59 16.76
N GLU A 85 19.68 -14.40 15.80
CA GLU A 85 19.45 -13.77 14.49
C GLU A 85 18.15 -14.30 13.88
N LYS A 86 17.06 -13.64 14.25
CA LYS A 86 15.81 -13.60 13.50
C LYS A 86 15.44 -12.15 13.56
N SER A 87 15.61 -11.45 12.45
CA SER A 87 15.19 -10.07 12.24
C SER A 87 13.80 -9.93 12.85
N LYS A 88 13.75 -9.47 14.10
CA LYS A 88 12.49 -9.29 14.83
C LYS A 88 11.82 -8.23 14.00
N LYS A 89 10.77 -8.62 13.28
CA LYS A 89 10.11 -7.78 12.31
C LYS A 89 9.43 -6.67 13.12
N ILE A 90 10.19 -5.62 13.39
CA ILE A 90 9.75 -4.44 14.13
C ILE A 90 8.55 -3.93 13.36
N SER A 91 7.42 -3.86 14.03
CA SER A 91 6.21 -3.34 13.40
C SER A 91 6.42 -1.85 13.11
N PHE A 92 5.73 -1.34 12.09
CA PHE A 92 5.78 0.09 11.77
C PHE A 92 5.40 0.96 12.98
N GLN A 93 4.46 0.49 13.81
CA GLN A 93 4.01 1.20 14.99
C GLN A 93 5.09 1.29 16.08
N GLU A 94 5.81 0.20 16.34
CA GLU A 94 6.97 0.22 17.25
C GLU A 94 8.07 1.15 16.72
N LEU A 95 8.30 1.17 15.40
CA LEU A 95 9.26 2.09 14.80
C LEU A 95 8.84 3.55 15.01
N VAL A 96 7.56 3.87 14.81
CA VAL A 96 7.01 5.22 15.07
C VAL A 96 7.17 5.58 16.55
N GLU A 97 6.84 4.70 17.48
CA GLU A 97 7.02 4.97 18.91
C GLU A 97 8.49 5.19 19.29
N LEU A 98 9.40 4.40 18.73
CA LEU A 98 10.84 4.56 18.95
C LEU A 98 11.33 5.92 18.43
N THR A 99 10.90 6.32 17.23
CA THR A 99 11.27 7.65 16.68
C THR A 99 10.65 8.80 17.46
N GLN A 100 9.46 8.63 18.05
CA GLN A 100 8.85 9.64 18.90
C GLN A 100 9.61 9.86 20.22
N LYS A 101 10.28 8.83 20.73
CA LYS A 101 11.10 8.91 21.95
C LYS A 101 12.46 9.57 21.72
N LEU A 102 12.87 9.77 20.47
CA LEU A 102 14.12 10.45 20.12
C LEU A 102 14.03 11.97 20.30
N SER A 103 15.12 12.56 20.77
CA SER A 103 15.36 14.00 20.75
C SER A 103 15.47 14.54 19.31
N LEU A 104 15.33 15.86 19.15
CA LEU A 104 15.40 16.50 17.84
C LEU A 104 16.72 16.22 17.11
N SER A 105 17.85 16.24 17.83
CA SER A 105 19.18 15.94 17.28
C SER A 105 19.31 14.50 16.79
N GLU A 106 18.76 13.53 17.54
CA GLU A 106 18.78 12.12 17.15
C GLU A 106 17.89 11.85 15.93
N ARG A 107 16.75 12.55 15.83
CA ARG A 107 15.89 12.47 14.64
C ARG A 107 16.58 13.05 13.41
N LEU A 108 17.27 14.18 13.54
CA LEU A 108 18.04 14.78 12.44
C LEU A 108 19.14 13.84 11.97
N PHE A 109 19.88 13.23 12.90
CA PHE A 109 20.90 12.22 12.59
C PHE A 109 20.30 10.99 11.89
N LEU A 110 19.14 10.50 12.32
CA LEU A 110 18.45 9.39 11.67
C LEU A 110 18.04 9.72 10.23
N VAL A 111 17.54 10.94 9.98
CA VAL A 111 17.20 11.42 8.63
C VAL A 111 18.45 11.49 7.74
N GLU A 112 19.57 11.98 8.26
CA GLU A 112 20.85 12.02 7.55
C GLU A 112 21.36 10.62 7.19
N ALA A 113 21.29 9.68 8.14
CA ALA A 113 21.67 8.28 7.93
C ALA A 113 20.80 7.60 6.87
N ILE A 114 19.47 7.78 6.92
CA ILE A 114 18.53 7.24 5.92
C ILE A 114 18.84 7.84 4.55
N THR A 115 19.00 9.16 4.47
CA THR A 115 19.30 9.86 3.22
C THR A 115 20.63 9.38 2.60
N SER A 116 21.63 9.13 3.44
CA SER A 116 22.93 8.60 3.01
C SER A 116 22.83 7.16 2.53
N SER A 117 22.07 6.31 3.24
CA SER A 117 21.81 4.92 2.85
C SER A 117 21.12 4.83 1.49
N VAL A 118 20.06 5.62 1.28
CA VAL A 118 19.33 5.65 -0.01
C VAL A 118 20.25 6.09 -1.14
N ARG A 119 21.12 7.10 -0.91
CA ARG A 119 22.09 7.53 -1.92
C ARG A 119 23.09 6.42 -2.26
N GLN A 120 23.56 5.67 -1.27
CA GLN A 120 24.47 4.54 -1.50
C GLN A 120 23.79 3.41 -2.29
N GLU A 121 22.54 3.05 -1.97
CA GLU A 121 21.78 2.04 -2.70
C GLU A 121 21.55 2.43 -4.17
N VAL A 122 21.25 3.71 -4.45
CA VAL A 122 21.11 4.24 -5.82
C VAL A 122 22.43 4.19 -6.59
N THR A 123 23.56 4.40 -5.92
CA THR A 123 24.88 4.40 -6.57
C THR A 123 25.39 2.97 -6.85
N MET A 124 24.99 1.98 -6.04
CA MET A 124 25.37 0.57 -6.22
C MET A 124 24.47 -0.18 -7.22
N SER A 125 23.37 0.44 -7.67
CA SER A 125 22.41 -0.14 -8.62
C SER A 125 22.59 0.36 -10.07
N GLN A 126 23.68 1.08 -10.35
CA GLN A 126 24.13 1.51 -11.69
C GLN A 126 25.33 0.68 -12.14
#